data_AF-A0AAD5ZVD2-F1
#
_entry.id   AF-A0AAD5ZVD2-F1
#
_cell.length_a   1.000
_cell.length_b   1.000
_cell.length_c   1.000
_cell.angle_alpha   90.00
_cell.angle_beta   90.00
_cell.angle_gamma   90.00
#
_symmetry.space_group_name_H-M   'P 1'
#
loop_
_entity.id
_entity.type
_entity.pdbx_description
1 polymer ?
#
loop_
_entity_poly.entity_id
_entity_poly.type
_entity_poly.pdbx_seq_one_letter_code
_entity_poly.pdbx_strand_id
1 'polypeptide(L)'
;MNQAVMISASLSTTTMISGSHLFNISGHSITKELPSGKCIMSNPFVVGGYQWAIMYYPNGLNSYDQPGIGFTLQLQSEGSGVEVRLEFCLYLYIDLLPDLNEFGSIQIKETSTSAIMAQHLLAAADRYSIERLKMICEEKLLGSISTDTVATTLALAGQHRCGRLKEACIEFLSRGGNT
;
A
#
# COMPACT_ATOMS: atom_id res chain seq x y z
N MET A 1 31.49 -53.35 -21.71
CA MET A 1 31.37 -52.82 -20.34
C MET A 1 30.63 -51.50 -20.44
N ASN A 2 29.38 -51.43 -19.97
CA ASN A 2 28.61 -50.18 -19.98
C ASN A 2 28.95 -49.37 -18.72
N GLN A 3 29.56 -48.19 -18.91
CA GLN A 3 29.79 -47.24 -17.82
C GLN A 3 28.48 -46.51 -17.53
N ALA A 4 27.97 -46.66 -16.30
CA ALA A 4 26.85 -45.86 -15.83
C ALA A 4 27.33 -44.42 -15.61
N VAL A 5 26.70 -43.45 -16.28
CA VAL A 5 26.93 -42.02 -16.04
C VAL A 5 26.07 -41.60 -14.85
N MET A 6 26.70 -41.21 -13.75
CA MET A 6 26.02 -40.59 -12.62
C MET A 6 25.69 -39.13 -12.96
N ILE A 7 24.41 -38.85 -13.18
CA ILE A 7 23.91 -37.48 -13.35
C ILE A 7 23.62 -36.94 -11.95
N SER A 8 24.44 -35.98 -11.50
CA SER A 8 24.17 -35.22 -10.28
C SER A 8 23.33 -34.01 -10.62
N ALA A 9 22.20 -33.85 -9.94
CA ALA A 9 21.39 -32.64 -9.97
C ALA A 9 21.49 -31.93 -8.62
N SER A 10 21.64 -30.60 -8.64
CA SER A 10 21.56 -29.78 -7.43
C SER A 10 20.40 -28.78 -7.59
N LEU A 11 19.68 -28.54 -6.50
CA LEU A 11 18.56 -27.63 -6.46
C LEU A 11 18.99 -26.40 -5.65
N SER A 12 19.06 -25.23 -6.28
CA SER A 12 19.24 -23.96 -5.57
C SER A 12 17.87 -23.41 -5.21
N THR A 13 17.39 -23.69 -3.99
CA THR A 13 16.21 -23.03 -3.43
C THR A 13 16.64 -21.71 -2.78
N THR A 14 16.64 -20.62 -3.53
CA THR A 14 16.70 -19.28 -2.96
C THR A 14 15.34 -18.96 -2.32
N THR A 15 15.28 -18.93 -1.00
CA THR A 15 14.11 -18.44 -0.27
C THR A 15 13.98 -16.94 -0.53
N MET A 16 12.83 -16.49 -1.04
CA MET A 16 12.53 -15.06 -1.18
C MET A 16 12.43 -14.46 0.23
N ILE A 17 13.32 -13.51 0.55
CA ILE A 17 13.30 -12.80 1.83
C ILE A 17 12.47 -11.53 1.65
N SER A 18 11.26 -11.51 2.19
CA SER A 18 10.39 -10.33 2.19
C SER A 18 10.59 -9.49 3.45
N GLY A 19 10.46 -8.17 3.33
CA GLY A 19 10.43 -7.24 4.45
C GLY A 19 9.51 -6.05 4.19
N SER A 20 9.18 -5.30 5.23
CA SER A 20 8.37 -4.08 5.15
C SER A 20 9.02 -2.94 5.92
N HIS A 21 8.93 -1.73 5.40
CA HIS A 21 9.43 -0.53 6.06
C HIS A 21 8.37 0.57 6.01
N LEU A 22 8.07 1.17 7.17
CA LEU A 22 7.16 2.30 7.28
C LEU A 22 7.98 3.60 7.32
N PHE A 23 7.80 4.44 6.31
CA PHE A 23 8.42 5.75 6.24
C PHE A 23 7.36 6.84 6.46
N ASN A 24 7.39 7.49 7.63
CA ASN A 24 6.46 8.56 7.97
C ASN A 24 7.03 9.93 7.55
N ILE A 25 6.27 10.69 6.75
CA ILE A 25 6.63 12.04 6.31
C ILE A 25 5.73 13.04 7.04
N SER A 26 6.19 13.51 8.19
CA SER A 26 5.51 14.58 8.93
C SER A 26 5.77 15.94 8.31
N GLY A 27 4.73 16.78 8.21
CA GLY A 27 4.90 18.15 7.72
C GLY A 27 5.17 18.24 6.22
N HIS A 28 4.48 17.44 5.40
CA HIS A 28 4.60 17.44 3.94
C HIS A 28 4.61 18.86 3.34
N SER A 29 3.78 19.78 3.83
CA SER A 29 3.75 21.18 3.37
C SER A 29 5.10 21.89 3.47
N ILE A 30 5.89 21.61 4.51
CA ILE A 30 7.24 22.16 4.70
C ILE A 30 8.22 21.52 3.71
N THR A 31 8.05 20.23 3.43
CA THR A 31 8.93 19.51 2.49
C THR A 31 8.87 20.08 1.07
N LYS A 32 7.78 20.78 0.70
CA LYS A 32 7.65 21.45 -0.60
C LYS A 32 8.61 22.63 -0.81
N GLU A 33 9.28 23.11 0.24
CA GLU A 33 10.35 24.12 0.11
C GLU A 33 11.62 23.55 -0.54
N LEU A 34 11.77 22.23 -0.61
CA LEU A 34 12.92 21.60 -1.25
C LEU A 34 12.90 21.80 -2.78
N PRO A 35 14.01 22.19 -3.41
CA PRO A 35 14.08 22.27 -4.87
C PRO A 35 13.79 20.92 -5.54
N SER A 36 13.28 20.95 -6.79
CA SER A 36 13.14 19.73 -7.61
C SER A 36 14.46 18.95 -7.69
N GLY A 37 14.37 17.62 -7.60
CA GLY A 37 15.52 16.73 -7.53
C GLY A 37 16.22 16.64 -6.18
N LYS A 38 15.79 17.41 -5.17
CA LYS A 38 16.18 17.17 -3.76
C LYS A 38 15.21 16.19 -3.11
N CYS A 39 15.75 15.37 -2.22
CA CYS A 39 15.00 14.33 -1.53
C CYS A 39 15.28 14.31 -0.04
N ILE A 40 14.33 13.71 0.67
CA ILE A 40 14.46 13.27 2.06
C ILE A 40 14.62 11.76 2.03
N MET A 41 15.65 11.27 2.70
CA MET A 41 15.96 9.85 2.80
C MET A 41 15.31 9.25 4.05
N SER A 42 14.74 8.05 3.94
CA SER A 42 14.30 7.27 5.10
C SER A 42 15.48 6.80 5.94
N ASN A 43 15.23 6.29 7.14
CA ASN A 43 16.24 5.50 7.82
C ASN A 43 16.58 4.25 6.98
N PRO A 44 17.84 3.82 6.90
CA PRO A 44 18.20 2.58 6.22
C PRO A 44 17.54 1.37 6.88
N PHE A 45 17.14 0.38 6.08
CA PHE A 45 16.52 -0.86 6.55
C PHE A 45 17.07 -2.07 5.80
N VAL A 46 17.10 -3.23 6.46
CA VAL A 46 17.72 -4.45 5.93
C VAL A 46 16.66 -5.39 5.39
N VAL A 47 16.77 -5.78 4.11
CA VAL A 47 15.96 -6.82 3.48
C VAL A 47 16.86 -7.67 2.59
N GLY A 48 16.77 -8.99 2.72
CA GLY A 48 17.58 -9.92 1.92
C GLY A 48 19.08 -9.83 2.18
N GLY A 49 19.51 -9.32 3.34
CA GLY A 49 20.92 -9.10 3.67
C GLY A 49 21.51 -7.79 3.11
N TYR A 50 20.69 -6.98 2.45
CA TYR A 50 21.10 -5.70 1.88
C TYR A 50 20.44 -4.54 2.62
N GLN A 51 21.18 -3.44 2.77
CA GLN A 51 20.64 -2.18 3.29
C GLN A 51 20.03 -1.36 2.17
N TRP A 52 18.81 -0.92 2.39
CA TRP A 52 18.02 -0.11 1.48
C TRP A 52 17.60 1.18 2.15
N ALA A 53 17.31 2.21 1.36
CA ALA A 53 16.65 3.42 1.82
C ALA A 53 15.60 3.87 0.79
N ILE A 54 14.50 4.45 1.27
CA ILE A 54 13.51 5.10 0.43
C ILE A 54 13.89 6.57 0.29
N MET A 55 13.90 7.07 -0.94
CA MET A 55 14.17 8.46 -1.26
C MET A 55 12.85 9.12 -1.67
N TYR A 56 12.41 10.12 -0.90
CA TYR A 56 11.18 10.88 -1.15
C TYR A 56 11.51 12.25 -1.74
N TYR A 57 10.93 12.55 -2.90
CA TYR A 57 11.12 13.78 -3.65
C TYR A 57 9.82 14.58 -3.67
N PRO A 58 9.67 15.61 -2.82
CA PRO A 58 8.43 16.38 -2.69
C PRO A 58 8.02 17.12 -3.97
N ASN A 59 8.99 17.45 -4.84
CA ASN A 59 8.81 18.27 -6.04
C ASN A 59 9.39 17.59 -7.30
N GLY A 60 9.28 16.26 -7.39
CA GLY A 60 9.75 15.47 -8.52
C GLY A 60 11.24 15.16 -8.49
N LEU A 61 11.65 14.18 -9.30
CA LEU A 61 13.04 13.69 -9.37
C LEU A 61 13.95 14.65 -10.13
N ASN A 62 13.38 15.45 -11.03
CA ASN A 62 14.10 16.41 -11.85
C ASN A 62 13.15 17.53 -12.30
N SER A 63 13.71 18.59 -12.92
CA SER A 63 12.94 19.75 -13.41
C SER A 63 12.13 19.47 -14.68
N TYR A 64 12.27 18.30 -15.29
CA TYR A 64 11.55 17.89 -16.50
C TYR A 64 10.32 17.05 -16.20
N ASP A 65 10.18 16.54 -14.97
CA ASP A 65 9.02 15.79 -14.53
C ASP A 65 7.79 16.70 -14.37
N GLN A 66 6.61 16.14 -14.66
CA GLN A 66 5.35 16.79 -14.31
C GLN A 66 5.30 17.03 -12.79
N PRO A 67 4.62 18.10 -12.33
CA PRO A 67 4.52 18.41 -10.91
C PRO A 67 3.92 17.22 -10.14
N GLY A 68 4.66 16.72 -9.15
CA GLY A 68 4.27 15.56 -8.37
C GLY A 68 5.29 15.16 -7.31
N ILE A 69 4.90 14.21 -6.46
CA ILE A 69 5.79 13.57 -5.50
C ILE A 69 6.44 12.34 -6.14
N GLY A 70 7.74 12.15 -5.92
CA GLY A 70 8.50 11.00 -6.40
C GLY A 70 9.00 10.14 -5.24
N PHE A 71 9.09 8.83 -5.48
CA PHE A 71 9.73 7.89 -4.56
C PHE A 71 10.67 6.97 -5.33
N THR A 72 11.87 6.74 -4.80
CA THR A 72 12.78 5.70 -5.32
C THR A 72 13.28 4.83 -4.18
N LEU A 73 13.61 3.58 -4.49
CA LEU A 73 14.27 2.67 -3.56
C LEU A 73 15.74 2.58 -3.95
N GLN A 74 16.64 2.88 -3.02
CA GLN A 74 18.07 2.91 -3.26
C GLN A 74 18.80 1.87 -2.41
N LEU A 75 19.65 1.06 -3.06
CA LEU A 75 20.58 0.16 -2.40
C LEU A 75 21.73 0.98 -1.78
N GLN A 76 21.95 0.81 -0.47
CA GLN A 76 22.97 1.53 0.29
C GLN A 76 24.23 0.68 0.55
N SER A 77 24.09 -0.65 0.54
CA SER A 77 25.24 -1.55 0.68
C SER A 77 26.11 -1.53 -0.58
N GLU A 78 27.44 -1.48 -0.42
CA GLU A 78 28.38 -1.66 -1.52
C GLU A 78 28.28 -3.10 -2.05
N GLY A 79 27.93 -3.25 -3.33
CA GLY A 79 27.67 -4.55 -3.93
C GLY A 79 28.94 -5.34 -4.20
N SER A 80 28.94 -6.63 -3.83
CA SER A 80 29.97 -7.61 -4.20
C SER A 80 29.89 -8.09 -5.67
N GLY A 81 29.21 -7.33 -6.55
CA GLY A 81 28.94 -7.73 -7.94
C GLY A 81 27.79 -8.73 -8.12
N VAL A 82 27.01 -9.00 -7.06
CA VAL A 82 25.83 -9.88 -7.12
C VAL A 82 24.61 -9.12 -7.64
N GLU A 83 23.96 -9.64 -8.67
CA GLU A 83 22.67 -9.14 -9.17
C GLU A 83 21.60 -9.37 -8.10
N VAL A 84 21.06 -8.29 -7.54
CA VAL A 84 19.95 -8.34 -6.59
C VAL A 84 18.64 -8.19 -7.35
N ARG A 85 17.83 -9.24 -7.38
CA ARG A 85 16.46 -9.17 -7.88
C ARG A 85 15.52 -8.82 -6.74
N LEU A 86 14.76 -7.75 -6.93
CA LEU A 86 13.80 -7.26 -5.95
C LEU A 86 12.45 -6.99 -6.62
N GLU A 87 11.39 -7.32 -5.90
CA GLU A 87 10.03 -6.87 -6.18
C GLU A 87 9.62 -5.95 -5.03
N PHE A 88 9.12 -4.76 -5.33
CA PHE A 88 8.68 -3.81 -4.32
C PHE A 88 7.29 -3.29 -4.62
N CYS A 89 6.51 -3.05 -3.56
CA CYS A 89 5.21 -2.39 -3.63
C CYS A 89 5.25 -1.17 -2.71
N LEU A 90 4.93 0.00 -3.25
CA LEU A 90 4.80 1.24 -2.49
C LEU A 90 3.33 1.51 -2.21
N TYR A 91 2.99 1.64 -0.93
CA TYR A 91 1.67 2.08 -0.48
C TYR A 91 1.79 3.48 0.10
N LEU A 92 1.08 4.44 -0.49
CA LEU A 92 1.02 5.82 0.01
C LEU A 92 -0.24 5.97 0.86
N TYR A 93 -0.06 6.52 2.06
CA TYR A 93 -1.15 6.82 2.98
C TYR A 93 -1.07 8.28 3.41
N ILE A 94 -2.22 8.95 3.36
CA ILE A 94 -2.37 10.33 3.82
C ILE A 94 -3.35 10.26 4.99
N ASP A 95 -2.96 10.79 6.15
CA ASP A 95 -3.80 10.84 7.38
C ASP A 95 -5.08 11.68 7.23
N LEU A 96 -5.28 12.26 6.04
CA LEU A 96 -6.50 12.89 5.61
C LEU A 96 -7.22 11.86 4.73
N LEU A 97 -8.34 11.32 5.23
CA LEU A 97 -9.42 10.97 4.29
C LEU A 97 -9.59 12.21 3.41
N PRO A 98 -9.42 12.12 2.07
CA PRO A 98 -9.64 13.28 1.22
C PRO A 98 -11.03 13.80 1.56
N ASP A 99 -11.09 15.03 2.07
CA ASP A 99 -12.34 15.73 2.24
C ASP A 99 -12.85 15.98 0.82
N LEU A 100 -13.75 15.10 0.38
CA LEU A 100 -14.28 15.05 -0.99
C LEU A 100 -15.07 16.32 -1.36
N ASN A 101 -15.17 17.27 -0.43
CA ASN A 101 -15.94 18.49 -0.60
C ASN A 101 -15.09 19.69 -1.07
N GLU A 102 -13.75 19.61 -1.03
CA GLU A 102 -12.89 20.74 -1.44
C GLU A 102 -12.15 20.56 -2.78
N PHE A 103 -12.12 19.35 -3.35
CA PHE A 103 -11.60 19.16 -4.71
C PHE A 103 -12.71 19.30 -5.74
N GLY A 104 -13.15 20.55 -5.92
CA GLY A 104 -13.89 20.96 -7.10
C GLY A 104 -13.13 20.54 -8.37
N SER A 105 -13.76 19.67 -9.14
CA SER A 105 -13.38 19.28 -10.51
C SER A 105 -12.04 18.56 -10.70
N ILE A 106 -11.93 17.34 -10.18
CA ILE A 106 -11.39 16.26 -11.02
C ILE A 106 -12.53 15.25 -11.16
N GLN A 107 -13.19 15.23 -12.32
CA GLN A 107 -14.20 14.22 -12.63
C GLN A 107 -13.56 12.83 -12.79
N ILE A 108 -13.24 12.17 -11.67
CA ILE A 108 -13.14 10.72 -11.63
C ILE A 108 -14.43 10.25 -10.99
N LYS A 109 -15.47 10.06 -11.81
CA LYS A 109 -16.74 9.37 -11.53
C LYS A 109 -16.86 8.89 -10.07
N GLU A 110 -17.14 9.86 -9.19
CA GLU A 110 -17.06 9.72 -7.74
C GLU A 110 -18.22 8.86 -7.28
N THR A 111 -17.93 7.64 -6.87
CA THR A 111 -18.74 6.77 -5.98
C THR A 111 -18.09 5.39 -5.89
N SER A 112 -17.52 4.87 -7.00
CA SER A 112 -16.99 3.50 -7.05
C SER A 112 -15.50 3.37 -6.67
N THR A 113 -14.68 4.41 -6.88
CA THR A 113 -13.23 4.36 -6.62
C THR A 113 -12.87 4.46 -5.14
N SER A 114 -13.62 5.25 -4.36
CA SER A 114 -13.36 5.43 -2.92
C SER A 114 -13.58 4.15 -2.12
N ALA A 115 -14.62 3.37 -2.44
CA ALA A 115 -14.89 2.10 -1.77
C ALA A 115 -13.78 1.07 -2.11
N ILE A 116 -13.43 0.92 -3.38
CA ILE A 116 -12.36 0.00 -3.82
C ILE A 116 -11.03 0.32 -3.14
N MET A 117 -10.64 1.60 -3.08
CA MET A 117 -9.43 2.01 -2.36
C MET A 117 -9.52 1.72 -0.86
N ALA A 118 -10.67 1.96 -0.22
CA ALA A 118 -10.87 1.65 1.19
C ALA A 118 -10.80 0.13 1.46
N GLN A 119 -11.25 -0.72 0.54
CA GLN A 119 -11.13 -2.18 0.66
C GLN A 119 -9.66 -2.62 0.59
N HIS A 120 -8.89 -2.10 -0.37
CA HIS A 120 -7.46 -2.40 -0.49
C HIS A 120 -6.66 -1.89 0.71
N LEU A 121 -6.98 -0.69 1.20
CA LEU A 121 -6.36 -0.12 2.38
C LEU A 121 -6.73 -0.90 3.65
N LEU A 122 -7.97 -1.38 3.79
CA LEU A 122 -8.38 -2.23 4.90
C LEU A 122 -7.56 -3.52 4.92
N ALA A 123 -7.36 -4.15 3.76
CA ALA A 123 -6.55 -5.37 3.64
C ALA A 123 -5.08 -5.12 4.03
N ALA A 124 -4.52 -3.96 3.64
CA ALA A 124 -3.19 -3.57 4.05
C ALA A 124 -3.12 -3.27 5.56
N ALA A 125 -4.08 -2.51 6.09
CA ALA A 125 -4.15 -2.14 7.50
C ALA A 125 -4.22 -3.38 8.41
N ASP A 126 -5.04 -4.36 8.03
CA ASP A 126 -5.17 -5.63 8.74
C ASP A 126 -3.88 -6.45 8.66
N ARG A 127 -3.27 -6.55 7.47
CA ARG A 127 -1.99 -7.27 7.26
C ARG A 127 -0.83 -6.66 8.05
N TYR A 128 -0.78 -5.33 8.16
CA TYR A 128 0.31 -4.60 8.82
C TYR A 128 -0.04 -4.14 10.24
N SER A 129 -1.19 -4.55 10.79
CA SER A 129 -1.65 -4.19 12.15
C SER A 129 -1.71 -2.67 12.42
N ILE A 130 -2.10 -1.89 11.40
CA ILE A 130 -2.27 -0.43 11.51
C ILE A 130 -3.70 -0.14 11.98
N GLU A 131 -3.92 -0.26 13.29
CA GLU A 131 -5.27 -0.19 13.89
C GLU A 131 -6.03 1.09 13.55
N ARG A 132 -5.34 2.24 13.55
CA ARG A 132 -5.94 3.54 13.22
C ARG A 132 -6.45 3.59 11.78
N LEU A 133 -5.69 3.04 10.83
CA LEU A 133 -6.08 2.97 9.43
C LEU A 133 -7.25 2.00 9.22
N LYS A 134 -7.25 0.90 9.97
CA LYS A 134 -8.36 -0.08 9.95
C LYS A 134 -9.68 0.58 10.34
N MET A 135 -9.70 1.35 11.43
CA MET A 135 -10.89 2.10 11.85
C MET A 135 -11.38 3.10 10.79
N ILE A 136 -10.47 3.84 10.15
CA ILE A 136 -10.78 4.81 9.11
C ILE A 136 -11.39 4.13 7.87
N CYS A 137 -10.85 2.97 7.48
CA CYS A 137 -11.37 2.20 6.36
C CYS A 137 -12.76 1.62 6.68
N GLU A 138 -12.96 1.11 7.90
CA GLU A 138 -14.27 0.61 8.35
C GLU A 138 -15.34 1.70 8.30
N GLU A 139 -15.07 2.90 8.79
CA GLU A 139 -16.01 4.03 8.76
C GLU A 139 -16.35 4.46 7.33
N LYS A 140 -15.35 4.53 6.45
CA LYS A 140 -15.56 4.89 5.04
C LYS A 140 -16.36 3.84 4.27
N LEU A 141 -16.12 2.56 4.56
CA LEU A 141 -16.88 1.46 3.95
C LEU A 141 -18.31 1.43 4.47
N LEU A 142 -18.53 1.75 5.74
CA LEU A 142 -19.87 1.86 6.32
C LEU A 142 -20.69 2.97 5.64
N GLY A 143 -20.06 4.10 5.33
CA GLY A 143 -20.68 5.19 4.56
C GLY A 143 -20.93 4.89 3.07
N SER A 144 -20.42 3.77 2.53
CA SER A 144 -20.59 3.39 1.12
C SER A 144 -21.40 2.10 0.91
N ILE A 145 -22.06 1.60 1.96
CA ILE A 145 -22.97 0.45 1.87
C ILE A 145 -24.19 0.82 1.03
N SER A 146 -24.39 0.09 -0.07
CA SER A 146 -25.56 0.12 -0.94
C SER A 146 -25.99 -1.31 -1.27
N THR A 147 -27.12 -1.47 -1.96
CA THR A 147 -27.62 -2.79 -2.40
C THR A 147 -26.60 -3.58 -3.22
N ASP A 148 -25.78 -2.89 -4.01
CA ASP A 148 -24.78 -3.51 -4.88
C ASP A 148 -23.46 -3.82 -4.15
N THR A 149 -23.13 -3.05 -3.11
CA THR A 149 -21.83 -3.14 -2.41
C THR A 149 -21.90 -3.91 -1.10
N VAL A 150 -23.09 -4.12 -0.52
CA VAL A 150 -23.27 -4.77 0.80
C VAL A 150 -22.73 -6.20 0.84
N ALA A 151 -22.90 -6.97 -0.24
CA ALA A 151 -22.42 -8.35 -0.31
C ALA A 151 -20.87 -8.41 -0.27
N THR A 152 -20.22 -7.59 -1.08
CA THR A 152 -18.75 -7.51 -1.14
C THR A 152 -18.17 -6.95 0.16
N THR A 153 -18.81 -5.93 0.74
CA THR A 153 -18.38 -5.30 1.99
C THR A 153 -18.53 -6.25 3.19
N LEU A 154 -19.61 -7.03 3.24
CA LEU A 154 -19.82 -8.06 4.26
C LEU A 154 -18.77 -9.18 4.19
N ALA A 155 -18.43 -9.63 2.98
CA ALA A 155 -17.39 -10.63 2.77
C ALA A 155 -16.03 -10.13 3.29
N LEU A 156 -15.67 -8.88 2.96
CA LEU A 156 -14.44 -8.25 3.42
C LEU A 156 -14.41 -8.04 4.94
N ALA A 157 -15.52 -7.62 5.54
CA ALA A 157 -15.63 -7.45 6.99
C ALA A 157 -15.41 -8.76 7.74
N GLY A 158 -15.93 -9.88 7.21
CA GLY A 158 -15.67 -11.21 7.72
C GLY A 158 -14.20 -11.62 7.57
N GLN A 159 -13.61 -11.37 6.41
CA GLN A 159 -12.22 -11.73 6.10
C GLN A 159 -11.20 -11.00 7.00
N HIS A 160 -11.42 -9.72 7.27
CA HIS A 160 -10.51 -8.87 8.06
C HIS A 160 -10.96 -8.69 9.53
N ARG A 161 -11.90 -9.52 10.00
CA ARG A 161 -12.44 -9.49 11.39
C ARG A 161 -12.93 -8.10 11.84
N CYS A 162 -13.55 -7.35 10.93
CA CYS A 162 -14.08 -6.01 11.20
C CYS A 162 -15.49 -6.14 11.79
N GLY A 163 -15.60 -6.17 13.12
CA GLY A 163 -16.87 -6.42 13.82
C GLY A 163 -17.95 -5.37 13.53
N ARG A 164 -17.59 -4.08 13.61
CA ARG A 164 -18.51 -2.96 13.41
C ARG A 164 -19.07 -2.92 11.99
N LEU A 165 -18.21 -3.10 10.99
CA LEU A 165 -18.61 -3.14 9.59
C LEU A 165 -19.52 -4.34 9.28
N LYS A 166 -19.22 -5.52 9.88
CA LYS A 166 -20.02 -6.73 9.71
C LYS A 166 -21.44 -6.57 10.28
N GLU A 167 -21.56 -6.03 11.48
CA GLU A 167 -22.86 -5.75 12.12
C GLU A 167 -23.68 -4.77 11.28
N ALA A 168 -23.07 -3.69 10.80
CA ALA A 168 -23.74 -2.71 9.95
C ALA A 168 -24.25 -3.32 8.63
N CYS A 169 -23.47 -4.19 7.97
CA CYS A 169 -23.92 -4.88 6.77
C CYS A 169 -25.10 -5.84 7.04
N ILE A 170 -25.08 -6.56 8.17
CA ILE A 170 -26.19 -7.45 8.56
C ILE A 170 -27.45 -6.64 8.89
N GLU A 171 -27.31 -5.50 9.57
CA GLU A 171 -28.42 -4.61 9.86
C GLU A 171 -29.03 -4.04 8.56
N PHE A 172 -28.19 -3.63 7.61
CA PHE A 172 -28.64 -3.15 6.31
C PHE A 172 -29.42 -4.22 5.54
N LEU A 173 -28.93 -5.48 5.53
CA LEU A 173 -29.65 -6.60 4.91
C LEU A 173 -30.97 -6.92 5.64
N SER A 174 -31.01 -6.77 6.96
CA SER A 174 -32.22 -6.99 7.77
C SER A 174 -33.26 -5.89 7.58
N ARG A 175 -32.83 -4.65 7.32
CA ARG A 175 -33.69 -3.50 6.99
C ARG A 175 -34.10 -3.43 5.52
N GLY A 176 -33.25 -3.93 4.61
CA GLY A 176 -33.39 -3.86 3.14
C GLY A 176 -34.08 -5.06 2.49
N GLY A 177 -34.71 -5.94 3.26
CA GLY A 177 -35.52 -7.06 2.74
C GLY A 177 -36.90 -6.68 2.19
N ASN A 178 -37.26 -5.39 2.15
CA ASN A 178 -38.54 -4.90 1.61
C ASN A 178 -38.34 -3.59 0.83
N THR A 179 -38.01 -3.70 -0.46
CA THR A 179 -38.65 -2.99 -1.60
C THR A 179 -38.11 -3.58 -2.90
#